data_AF-X0TPX2-F1
#
_entry.id   AF-X0TPX2-F1
#
_cell.length_a   1.000
_cell.length_b   1.000
_cell.length_c   1.000
_cell.angle_alpha   90.00
_cell.angle_beta   90.00
_cell.angle_gamma   90.00
#
_symmetry.space_group_name_H-M   'P 1'
#
loop_
_entity.id
_entity.type
_entity.pdbx_description
1 polymer ?
#
loop_
_entity_poly.entity_id
_entity_poly.type
_entity_poly.pdbx_seq_one_letter_code
_entity_poly.pdbx_strand_id
1 'polypeptide(L)'
;MPRLVACGGRSATYGDFKTAHESNKAEYVAMLIDSEEPVSNPEETWDHLRNCDRWEQPDGADDEQVLFMTTCMESWIVADRDTLRQHYGSSLQESALPSLISLEQSNRQDIQERLKRATRNCSNAYQKGKRSFEILGKLEPETMESYLPAFQRAKRILNEKLQ
;
A
#
# COMPACT_ATOMS: atom_id res chain seq x y z
N MET A 1 9.57 -12.09 15.02
CA MET A 1 8.50 -11.24 14.43
C MET A 1 9.10 -9.88 14.09
N PRO A 2 8.84 -9.33 12.89
CA PRO A 2 9.33 -8.01 12.51
C PRO A 2 8.74 -6.94 13.43
N ARG A 3 9.51 -5.88 13.69
CA ARG A 3 9.04 -4.71 14.44
C ARG A 3 8.36 -3.74 13.47
N LEU A 4 7.06 -3.50 13.68
CA LEU A 4 6.33 -2.46 12.96
C LEU A 4 6.43 -1.11 13.69
N VAL A 5 6.78 -0.06 12.95
CA VAL A 5 6.89 1.32 13.47
C VAL A 5 6.00 2.23 12.64
N ALA A 6 5.07 2.92 13.30
CA ALA A 6 4.25 3.93 12.66
C ALA A 6 5.03 5.26 12.58
N CYS A 7 5.44 5.63 11.37
CA CYS A 7 6.28 6.82 11.12
C CYS A 7 5.50 8.10 10.82
N GLY A 8 4.17 8.05 10.84
CA GLY A 8 3.33 9.20 10.50
C GLY A 8 3.22 9.44 8.99
N GLY A 9 3.68 10.61 8.53
CA GLY A 9 3.62 10.98 7.11
C GLY A 9 4.77 10.42 6.27
N ARG A 10 4.61 10.43 4.94
CA ARG A 10 5.58 9.81 4.00
C ARG A 10 7.02 10.32 4.17
N SER A 11 7.23 11.64 4.27
CA SER A 11 8.57 12.20 4.48
C SER A 11 9.18 11.83 5.82
N ALA A 12 8.35 11.64 6.86
CA ALA A 12 8.82 11.15 8.15
C ALA A 12 9.20 9.67 8.05
N THR A 13 8.42 8.84 7.35
CA THR A 13 8.79 7.45 7.03
C THR A 13 10.15 7.36 6.33
N TYR A 14 10.43 8.21 5.34
CA TYR A 14 11.74 8.23 4.68
C TYR A 14 12.87 8.65 5.63
N GLY A 15 12.66 9.65 6.48
CA GLY A 15 13.64 10.05 7.50
C GLY A 15 13.94 8.93 8.52
N ASP A 16 12.89 8.24 8.98
CA ASP A 16 13.01 7.10 9.89
C ASP A 16 13.71 5.92 9.22
N PHE A 17 13.40 5.64 7.94
CA PHE A 17 14.07 4.63 7.14
C PHE A 17 15.57 4.89 7.06
N LYS A 18 15.99 6.11 6.68
CA LYS A 18 17.41 6.48 6.62
C LYS A 18 18.11 6.26 7.95
N THR A 19 17.50 6.76 9.03
CA THR A 19 18.05 6.63 10.39
C THR A 19 18.22 5.16 10.77
N ALA A 20 17.23 4.31 10.49
CA ALA A 20 17.28 2.88 10.80
C ALA A 20 18.30 2.14 9.94
N HIS A 21 18.34 2.42 8.63
CA HIS A 21 19.28 1.84 7.66
C HIS A 21 20.74 2.17 8.02
N GLU A 22 21.04 3.45 8.27
CA GLU A 22 22.38 3.91 8.66
C GLU A 22 22.83 3.34 10.02
N SER A 23 21.88 3.06 10.92
CA SER A 23 22.21 2.50 12.24
C SER A 23 22.78 1.08 12.17
N ASN A 24 22.48 0.34 11.09
CA ASN A 24 22.86 -1.05 10.88
C ASN A 24 22.57 -1.98 12.08
N LYS A 25 21.52 -1.67 12.85
CA LYS A 25 21.11 -2.43 14.05
C LYS A 25 20.12 -3.57 13.75
N ALA A 26 19.60 -3.62 12.54
CA ALA A 26 18.66 -4.63 12.09
C ALA A 26 19.23 -5.28 10.81
N GLU A 27 18.99 -6.58 10.67
CA GLU A 27 19.43 -7.35 9.49
C GLU A 27 18.75 -6.87 8.21
N TYR A 28 17.51 -6.41 8.33
CA TYR A 28 16.75 -5.85 7.23
C TYR A 28 15.84 -4.72 7.73
N VAL A 29 15.87 -3.61 7.02
CA VAL A 29 15.04 -2.44 7.24
C VAL A 29 14.35 -2.11 5.93
N ALA A 30 13.03 -1.92 5.97
CA ALA A 30 12.25 -1.50 4.82
C ALA A 30 11.20 -0.48 5.22
N MET A 31 10.78 0.34 4.27
CA MET A 31 9.63 1.23 4.41
C MET A 31 8.45 0.72 3.60
N LEU A 32 7.25 0.82 4.18
CA LEU A 32 5.98 0.54 3.53
C LEU A 32 5.21 1.86 3.34
N ILE A 33 5.01 2.27 2.10
CA ILE A 33 4.43 3.58 1.75
C ILE A 33 3.46 3.50 0.56
N ASP A 34 2.58 4.47 0.44
CA ASP A 34 1.84 4.72 -0.81
C ASP A 34 2.84 5.13 -1.92
N SER A 35 2.69 4.61 -3.14
CA SER A 35 3.50 5.08 -4.29
C SER A 35 3.05 6.44 -4.81
N GLU A 36 1.87 6.92 -4.36
CA GLU A 36 1.17 8.15 -4.77
C GLU A 36 0.72 8.20 -6.24
N GLU A 37 1.59 7.80 -7.16
CA GLU A 37 1.36 7.68 -8.60
C GLU A 37 1.58 6.23 -9.08
N PRO A 38 1.05 5.87 -10.26
CA PRO A 38 1.35 4.60 -10.91
C PRO A 38 2.85 4.34 -11.05
N VAL A 39 3.28 3.14 -10.69
CA VAL A 39 4.68 2.72 -10.83
C VAL A 39 4.84 2.02 -12.18
N SER A 40 5.79 2.49 -13.00
CA SER A 40 6.05 1.89 -14.32
C SER A 40 6.82 0.58 -14.23
N ASN A 41 7.82 0.52 -13.35
CA ASN A 41 8.57 -0.69 -13.04
C ASN A 41 8.61 -0.90 -11.51
N PRO A 42 7.92 -1.90 -10.95
CA PRO A 42 7.89 -2.12 -9.50
C PRO A 42 9.24 -2.55 -8.92
N GLU A 43 10.22 -2.94 -9.75
CA GLU A 43 11.58 -3.28 -9.31
C GLU A 43 12.52 -2.05 -9.28
N GLU A 44 12.13 -0.89 -9.82
CA GLU A 44 12.89 0.37 -9.82
C GLU A 44 12.25 1.42 -8.88
N THR A 45 12.06 1.03 -7.63
CA THR A 45 11.36 1.82 -6.62
C THR A 45 12.04 3.14 -6.26
N TRP A 46 13.38 3.19 -6.20
CA TRP A 46 14.11 4.40 -5.87
C TRP A 46 14.04 5.42 -7.01
N ASP A 47 14.03 4.96 -8.26
CA ASP A 47 13.83 5.86 -9.41
C ASP A 47 12.42 6.43 -9.42
N HIS A 48 11.41 5.64 -9.06
CA HIS A 48 10.05 6.15 -8.85
C HIS A 48 10.02 7.25 -7.78
N LEU A 49 10.62 7.01 -6.60
CA LEU A 49 10.66 7.97 -5.50
C LEU A 49 11.48 9.22 -5.84
N ARG A 50 12.56 9.09 -6.61
CA ARG A 50 13.35 10.22 -7.10
C ARG A 50 12.51 11.12 -8.00
N ASN A 51 11.71 10.53 -8.87
CA ASN A 51 10.85 11.28 -9.81
C ASN A 51 9.65 11.92 -9.11
N CYS A 52 8.99 11.19 -8.20
CA CYS A 52 7.79 11.69 -7.52
C CYS A 52 8.10 12.66 -6.37
N ASP A 53 9.23 12.46 -5.68
CA ASP A 53 9.48 13.10 -4.38
C ASP A 53 10.79 13.86 -4.31
N ARG A 54 11.71 13.58 -5.24
CA ARG A 54 13.11 14.00 -5.20
C ARG A 54 13.87 13.39 -4.02
N TRP A 55 13.48 12.21 -3.58
CA TRP A 55 14.24 11.46 -2.58
C TRP A 55 15.41 10.75 -3.22
N GLU A 56 16.53 10.74 -2.51
CA GLU A 56 17.74 10.03 -2.94
C GLU A 56 17.79 8.68 -2.24
N GLN A 57 18.21 7.66 -2.97
CA GLN A 57 18.55 6.35 -2.41
C GLN A 57 19.75 6.51 -1.47
N PRO A 58 19.62 6.14 -0.18
CA PRO A 58 20.76 6.16 0.74
C PRO A 58 21.85 5.19 0.31
N ASP A 59 23.10 5.47 0.69
CA ASP A 59 24.22 4.60 0.38
C ASP A 59 24.01 3.18 0.95
N GLY A 60 24.24 2.17 0.10
CA GLY A 60 24.06 0.77 0.46
C GLY A 60 22.60 0.34 0.63
N ALA A 61 21.62 1.21 0.36
CA ALA A 61 20.23 0.80 0.24
C ALA A 61 19.95 0.14 -1.12
N ASP A 62 18.87 -0.62 -1.24
CA ASP A 62 18.40 -1.21 -2.50
C ASP A 62 16.88 -1.07 -2.68
N ASP A 63 16.38 -1.41 -3.87
CA ASP A 63 14.95 -1.33 -4.21
C ASP A 63 14.06 -2.30 -3.44
N GLU A 64 14.62 -3.38 -2.88
CA GLU A 64 13.84 -4.32 -2.07
C GLU A 64 13.48 -3.73 -0.71
N GLN A 65 14.11 -2.65 -0.27
CA GLN A 65 13.78 -1.96 0.98
C GLN A 65 12.62 -0.95 0.85
N VAL A 66 12.09 -0.75 -0.36
CA VAL A 66 10.90 0.08 -0.61
C VAL A 66 9.74 -0.82 -1.00
N LEU A 67 8.71 -0.84 -0.15
CA LEU A 67 7.51 -1.64 -0.36
C LEU A 67 6.34 -0.68 -0.60
N PHE A 68 5.61 -0.88 -1.70
CA PHE A 68 4.48 -0.01 -2.04
C PHE A 68 3.13 -0.61 -1.67
N MET A 69 2.25 0.23 -1.11
CA MET A 69 0.82 -0.05 -0.93
C MET A 69 -0.04 0.28 -2.16
N THR A 70 0.57 0.92 -3.18
CA THR A 70 0.18 1.35 -4.56
C THR A 70 -1.23 1.87 -4.79
N THR A 71 -1.52 2.76 -5.74
CA THR A 71 -1.11 4.18 -5.66
C THR A 71 -1.52 4.85 -4.35
N CYS A 72 -2.41 4.22 -3.57
CA CYS A 72 -2.79 4.54 -2.21
C CYS A 72 -3.17 3.26 -1.45
N MET A 73 -3.08 3.23 -0.13
CA MET A 73 -3.53 2.10 0.69
C MET A 73 -4.96 1.60 0.35
N GLU A 74 -5.82 2.43 -0.22
CA GLU A 74 -7.13 2.02 -0.70
C GLU A 74 -7.07 1.02 -1.87
N SER A 75 -5.98 0.90 -2.62
CA SER A 75 -5.84 -0.13 -3.66
C SER A 75 -5.83 -1.53 -3.07
N TRP A 76 -5.20 -1.72 -1.91
CA TRP A 76 -5.28 -2.97 -1.16
C TRP A 76 -6.71 -3.27 -0.74
N ILE A 77 -7.40 -2.25 -0.21
CA ILE A 77 -8.80 -2.37 0.24
C ILE A 77 -9.73 -2.72 -0.92
N VAL A 78 -9.58 -2.07 -2.08
CA VAL A 78 -10.43 -2.36 -3.24
C VAL A 78 -10.06 -3.67 -3.92
N ALA A 79 -8.79 -4.11 -3.88
CA ALA A 79 -8.41 -5.39 -4.45
C ALA A 79 -9.13 -6.56 -3.77
N ASP A 80 -9.32 -6.50 -2.45
CA ASP A 80 -10.05 -7.52 -1.70
C ASP A 80 -11.57 -7.28 -1.69
N ARG A 81 -12.22 -7.75 -2.76
CA ARG A 81 -13.68 -7.66 -2.91
C ARG A 81 -14.44 -8.47 -1.88
N ASP A 82 -13.91 -9.58 -1.42
CA ASP A 82 -14.61 -10.46 -0.48
C ASP A 82 -14.63 -9.86 0.91
N THR A 83 -13.52 -9.28 1.38
CA THR A 83 -13.50 -8.51 2.63
C THR A 83 -14.45 -7.32 2.56
N LEU A 84 -14.53 -6.62 1.43
CA LEU A 84 -15.50 -5.53 1.25
C LEU A 84 -16.95 -6.03 1.39
N ARG A 85 -17.30 -7.14 0.73
CA ARG A 85 -18.64 -7.75 0.83
C ARG A 85 -18.98 -8.14 2.26
N GLN A 86 -18.05 -8.77 2.97
CA GLN A 86 -18.25 -9.17 4.36
C GLN A 86 -18.37 -7.97 5.30
N HIS A 87 -17.58 -6.93 5.08
CA HIS A 87 -17.54 -5.75 5.94
C HIS A 87 -18.74 -4.81 5.77
N TYR A 88 -19.19 -4.60 4.54
CA TYR A 88 -20.25 -3.63 4.20
C TYR A 88 -21.60 -4.30 3.88
N GLY A 89 -21.61 -5.61 3.63
CA GLY A 89 -22.82 -6.39 3.35
C GLY A 89 -23.58 -5.88 2.12
N SER A 90 -24.91 -6.00 2.17
CA SER A 90 -25.81 -5.59 1.07
C SER A 90 -25.84 -4.09 0.81
N SER A 91 -25.27 -3.26 1.70
CA SER A 91 -25.20 -1.81 1.51
C SER A 91 -24.03 -1.37 0.62
N LEU A 92 -23.12 -2.29 0.29
CA LEU A 92 -22.02 -2.04 -0.63
C LEU A 92 -22.53 -1.92 -2.06
N GLN A 93 -22.27 -0.78 -2.70
CA GLN A 93 -22.47 -0.64 -4.13
C GLN A 93 -21.22 -1.10 -4.89
N GLU A 94 -21.09 -2.41 -5.10
CA GLU A 94 -19.92 -2.99 -5.78
C GLU A 94 -19.69 -2.40 -7.18
N SER A 95 -20.74 -2.09 -7.93
CA SER A 95 -20.64 -1.49 -9.27
C SER A 95 -19.96 -0.12 -9.29
N ALA A 96 -19.84 0.57 -8.15
CA ALA A 96 -19.12 1.82 -8.05
C ALA A 96 -17.61 1.64 -7.82
N LEU A 97 -17.16 0.45 -7.42
CA LEU A 97 -15.76 0.15 -7.14
C LEU A 97 -14.89 0.15 -8.41
N PRO A 98 -13.58 0.46 -8.32
CA PRO A 98 -12.67 0.46 -9.47
C PRO A 98 -12.56 -0.87 -10.19
N SER A 99 -12.14 -0.84 -11.46
CA SER A 99 -11.76 -2.08 -12.15
C SER A 99 -10.56 -2.69 -11.43
N LEU A 100 -10.53 -4.03 -11.33
CA LEU A 100 -9.34 -4.73 -10.84
C LEU A 100 -8.27 -4.88 -11.94
N ILE A 101 -8.65 -4.74 -13.20
CA ILE A 101 -7.72 -4.76 -14.34
C ILE A 101 -6.84 -3.51 -14.26
N SER A 102 -5.53 -3.71 -14.15
CA SER A 102 -4.54 -2.65 -14.06
C SER A 102 -4.83 -1.63 -12.95
N LEU A 103 -5.32 -2.11 -11.79
CA LEU A 103 -5.71 -1.26 -10.67
C LEU A 103 -4.56 -0.34 -10.21
N GLU A 104 -3.33 -0.82 -10.19
CA GLU A 104 -2.14 -0.03 -9.82
C GLU A 104 -1.80 1.08 -10.83
N GLN A 105 -2.40 1.08 -12.02
CA GLN A 105 -2.28 2.13 -13.02
C GLN A 105 -3.35 3.21 -12.88
N SER A 106 -4.29 3.04 -11.93
CA SER A 106 -5.34 4.03 -11.67
C SER A 106 -4.84 5.14 -10.75
N ASN A 107 -5.30 6.36 -11.00
CA ASN A 107 -4.99 7.51 -10.15
C ASN A 107 -5.57 7.30 -8.74
N ARG A 108 -4.79 7.62 -7.69
CA ARG A 108 -5.20 7.44 -6.29
C ARG A 108 -6.50 8.15 -5.93
N GLN A 109 -6.77 9.32 -6.53
CA GLN A 109 -7.99 10.07 -6.26
C GLN A 109 -9.22 9.31 -6.78
N ASP A 110 -9.15 8.73 -7.98
CA ASP A 110 -10.23 7.90 -8.52
C ASP A 110 -10.50 6.68 -7.63
N ILE A 111 -9.45 5.97 -7.20
CA ILE A 111 -9.58 4.81 -6.30
C ILE A 111 -10.30 5.22 -5.01
N GLN A 112 -9.86 6.32 -4.38
CA GLN A 112 -10.43 6.83 -3.14
C GLN A 112 -11.88 7.30 -3.29
N GLU A 113 -12.19 8.05 -4.35
CA GLU A 113 -13.53 8.55 -4.62
C GLU A 113 -14.50 7.42 -4.93
N ARG A 114 -14.06 6.43 -5.71
CA ARG A 114 -14.87 5.25 -6.04
C ARG A 114 -15.12 4.36 -4.83
N LEU A 115 -14.15 4.19 -3.94
CA LEU A 115 -14.37 3.48 -2.68
C LEU A 115 -15.35 4.24 -1.76
N LYS A 116 -15.18 5.57 -1.62
CA LYS A 116 -16.16 6.41 -0.89
C LYS A 116 -17.55 6.29 -1.50
N ARG A 117 -17.65 6.34 -2.83
CA ARG A 117 -18.92 6.19 -3.55
C ARG A 117 -19.55 4.83 -3.33
N ALA A 118 -18.77 3.75 -3.41
CA ALA A 118 -19.25 2.39 -3.20
C ALA A 118 -19.81 2.16 -1.79
N THR A 119 -19.27 2.87 -0.80
CA THR A 119 -19.64 2.70 0.61
C THR A 119 -20.60 3.77 1.13
N ARG A 120 -21.03 4.74 0.29
CA ARG A 120 -21.78 5.94 0.73
C ARG A 120 -23.11 5.66 1.42
N ASN A 121 -23.74 4.51 1.14
CA ASN A 121 -25.00 4.09 1.72
C ASN A 121 -24.82 3.18 2.96
N CYS A 122 -23.58 2.81 3.28
CA CYS A 122 -23.28 1.98 4.44
C CYS A 122 -23.29 2.83 5.71
N SER A 123 -23.86 2.32 6.80
CA SER A 123 -23.81 2.99 8.12
C SER A 123 -22.36 3.20 8.60
N ASN A 124 -21.47 2.29 8.20
CA ASN A 124 -20.04 2.32 8.43
C ASN A 124 -19.22 2.82 7.21
N ALA A 125 -19.78 3.68 6.33
CA ALA A 125 -19.11 4.22 5.14
C ALA A 125 -17.61 4.54 5.31
N TYR A 126 -16.83 4.28 4.26
CA TYR A 126 -15.38 4.43 4.26
C TYR A 126 -14.95 5.86 4.57
N GLN A 127 -14.02 6.02 5.51
CA GLN A 127 -13.41 7.29 5.87
C GLN A 127 -11.91 7.09 6.12
N LYS A 128 -11.08 7.70 5.26
CA LYS A 128 -9.62 7.64 5.37
C LYS A 128 -9.16 8.12 6.75
N GLY A 129 -8.21 7.40 7.35
CA GLY A 129 -7.64 7.69 8.67
C GLY A 129 -8.55 7.34 9.86
N LYS A 130 -9.88 7.40 9.71
CA LYS A 130 -10.83 7.09 10.80
C LYS A 130 -11.23 5.62 10.83
N ARG A 131 -11.54 5.04 9.67
CA ARG A 131 -12.04 3.66 9.52
C ARG A 131 -11.15 2.81 8.61
N SER A 132 -10.12 3.41 8.03
CA SER A 132 -9.23 2.74 7.08
C SER A 132 -8.46 1.59 7.72
N PHE A 133 -7.98 1.76 8.95
CA PHE A 133 -7.26 0.71 9.68
C PHE A 133 -8.13 -0.49 10.05
N GLU A 134 -9.44 -0.27 10.27
CA GLU A 134 -10.36 -1.35 10.61
C GLU A 134 -10.51 -2.35 9.46
N ILE A 135 -10.64 -1.84 8.23
CA ILE A 135 -10.74 -2.71 7.05
C ILE A 135 -9.37 -3.25 6.62
N LEU A 136 -8.29 -2.46 6.72
CA LEU A 136 -6.93 -2.94 6.45
C LEU A 136 -6.59 -4.18 7.28
N GLY A 137 -6.95 -4.20 8.56
CA GLY A 137 -6.70 -5.33 9.45
C GLY A 137 -7.55 -6.58 9.18
N LYS A 138 -8.45 -6.53 8.19
CA LYS A 138 -9.32 -7.64 7.79
C LYS A 138 -8.97 -8.19 6.40
N LEU A 139 -8.05 -7.55 5.66
CA LEU A 139 -7.73 -7.93 4.29
C LEU A 139 -7.04 -9.28 4.22
N GLU A 140 -7.39 -10.05 3.19
CA GLU A 140 -6.83 -11.36 2.91
C GLU A 140 -5.73 -11.26 1.81
N PRO A 141 -4.46 -11.57 2.14
CA PRO A 141 -3.33 -11.41 1.22
C PRO A 141 -3.45 -12.11 -0.14
N GLU A 142 -4.11 -13.26 -0.20
CA GLU A 142 -4.20 -14.08 -1.42
C GLU A 142 -4.97 -13.37 -2.54
N THR A 143 -6.00 -12.60 -2.19
CA THR A 143 -6.80 -11.85 -3.16
C THR A 143 -5.98 -10.70 -3.77
N MET A 144 -5.22 -9.98 -2.93
CA MET A 144 -4.39 -8.85 -3.33
C MET A 144 -3.26 -9.28 -4.28
N GLU A 145 -2.62 -10.42 -4.01
CA GLU A 145 -1.54 -10.97 -4.85
C GLU A 145 -1.97 -11.21 -6.30
N SER A 146 -3.26 -11.51 -6.53
CA SER A 146 -3.80 -11.76 -7.87
C SER A 146 -3.96 -10.49 -8.72
N TYR A 147 -4.02 -9.31 -8.09
CA TYR A 147 -4.38 -8.05 -8.76
C TYR A 147 -3.34 -6.94 -8.62
N LEU A 148 -2.42 -7.06 -7.66
CA LEU A 148 -1.49 -6.01 -7.28
C LEU A 148 -0.03 -6.50 -7.41
N PRO A 149 0.62 -6.26 -8.56
CA PRO A 149 2.03 -6.59 -8.77
C PRO A 149 2.97 -6.08 -7.65
N ALA A 150 2.76 -4.88 -7.12
CA ALA A 150 3.61 -4.40 -6.03
C ALA A 150 3.35 -5.13 -4.70
N PHE A 151 2.12 -5.58 -4.44
CA PHE A 151 1.83 -6.43 -3.29
C PHE A 151 2.50 -7.81 -3.45
N GLN A 152 2.42 -8.42 -4.63
CA GLN A 152 3.11 -9.66 -4.94
C GLN A 152 4.62 -9.54 -4.72
N ARG A 153 5.22 -8.44 -5.20
CA ARG A 153 6.63 -8.11 -4.96
C ARG A 153 6.95 -7.99 -3.48
N ALA A 154 6.17 -7.21 -2.73
CA ALA A 154 6.39 -7.01 -1.30
C ALA A 154 6.30 -8.33 -0.52
N LYS A 155 5.29 -9.17 -0.84
CA LYS A 155 5.13 -10.50 -0.23
C LYS A 155 6.35 -11.40 -0.50
N ARG A 156 6.85 -11.44 -1.74
CA ARG A 156 8.07 -12.19 -2.12
C ARG A 156 9.26 -11.76 -1.27
N ILE A 157 9.55 -10.46 -1.24
CA ILE A 157 10.70 -9.90 -0.51
C ILE A 157 10.59 -10.22 0.98
N LEU A 158 9.43 -9.97 1.59
CA LEU A 158 9.24 -10.24 3.01
C LEU A 158 9.41 -11.73 3.36
N ASN A 159 8.97 -12.64 2.50
CA ASN A 159 9.17 -14.08 2.67
C ASN A 159 10.65 -14.51 2.53
N GLU A 160 11.45 -13.77 1.78
CA GLU A 160 12.89 -14.02 1.61
C GLU A 160 13.71 -13.41 2.75
N LYS A 161 13.35 -12.22 3.23
CA LYS A 161 14.14 -11.45 4.22
C LYS A 161 13.76 -11.74 5.68
N LEU A 162 12.57 -12.29 5.96
CA LEU A 162 12.07 -12.52 7.32
C LEU A 162 12.04 -14.00 7.73
N GLN A 163 12.90 -14.83 7.14
CA GLN A 163 13.05 -16.24 7.53
C GLN A 163 13.68 -16.42 8.91
#